data_AF-A0AAD5SJ74-F1
#
_entry.id   AF-A0AAD5SJ74-F1
#
_cell.length_a   1.000
_cell.length_b   1.000
_cell.length_c   1.000
_cell.angle_alpha   90.00
_cell.angle_beta   90.00
_cell.angle_gamma   90.00
#
_symmetry.space_group_name_H-M   'P 1'
#
loop_
_entity.id
_entity.type
_entity.pdbx_description
1 polymer ?
#
loop_
_entity_poly.entity_id
_entity_poly.type
_entity_poly.pdbx_seq_one_letter_code
_entity_poly.pdbx_strand_id
1 'polypeptide(L)'
;MPSGTLLKEREYQQQREEAQLWHHNFWSANNAHFQKSKLEYEQSIQTLHSRPATPSELSEFYRTYLDASRTRHADYNRQWWKKNVSLLGFAAKAEWARAQRVLGETVGSWHLESTIKSVLLIPQGRRGFRAHGITVR
;
A
#
# COMPACT_ATOMS: atom_id res chain seq x y z
N MET A 1 -5.11 -4.17 -25.52
CA MET A 1 -4.96 -4.95 -24.27
C MET A 1 -4.08 -4.16 -23.30
N PRO A 2 -4.41 -4.05 -22.00
CA PRO A 2 -3.52 -3.39 -21.04
C PRO A 2 -2.19 -4.14 -20.97
N SER A 3 -1.07 -3.42 -20.87
CA SER A 3 0.24 -4.05 -20.66
C SER A 3 0.25 -4.83 -19.33
N GLY A 4 0.96 -5.96 -19.27
CA GLY A 4 1.01 -6.81 -18.07
C GLY A 4 1.49 -6.10 -16.80
N THR A 5 2.22 -4.99 -16.94
CA THR A 5 2.63 -4.10 -15.85
C THR A 5 1.43 -3.39 -15.21
N LEU A 6 0.50 -2.86 -16.02
CA LEU A 6 -0.70 -2.17 -15.51
C LEU A 6 -1.62 -3.13 -14.74
N LEU A 7 -1.64 -4.41 -15.10
CA LEU A 7 -2.41 -5.43 -14.38
C LEU A 7 -1.86 -5.67 -12.97
N LYS A 8 -0.53 -5.79 -12.83
CA LYS A 8 0.13 -5.99 -11.53
C LYS A 8 0.02 -4.77 -10.62
N GLU A 9 0.12 -3.57 -11.18
CA GLU A 9 -0.09 -2.34 -10.41
C GLU A 9 -1.54 -2.23 -9.92
N ARG A 10 -2.52 -2.53 -10.77
CA ARG A 10 -3.94 -2.56 -10.39
C ARG A 10 -4.23 -3.61 -9.32
N GLU A 11 -3.69 -4.82 -9.46
CA GLU A 11 -3.83 -5.87 -8.46
C GLU A 11 -3.28 -5.41 -7.10
N TYR A 12 -2.09 -4.78 -7.09
CA TYR A 12 -1.55 -4.22 -5.85
C TYR A 12 -2.46 -3.15 -5.25
N GLN A 13 -2.98 -2.21 -6.05
CA GLN A 13 -3.90 -1.18 -5.55
C GLN A 13 -5.18 -1.77 -4.97
N GLN A 14 -5.81 -2.71 -5.68
CA GLN A 14 -7.02 -3.38 -5.21
C GLN A 14 -6.78 -4.07 -3.86
N GLN A 15 -5.67 -4.81 -3.74
CA GLN A 15 -5.35 -5.50 -2.48
C GLN A 15 -5.11 -4.53 -1.32
N ARG A 16 -4.52 -3.36 -1.58
CA ARG A 16 -4.36 -2.32 -0.57
C ARG A 16 -5.71 -1.75 -0.15
N GLU A 17 -6.58 -1.44 -1.09
CA GLU A 17 -7.92 -0.91 -0.82
C GLU A 17 -8.74 -1.89 0.00
N GLU A 18 -8.73 -3.18 -0.36
CA GLU A 18 -9.39 -4.24 0.40
C GLU A 18 -8.85 -4.36 1.84
N ALA A 19 -7.52 -4.26 2.03
CA ALA A 19 -6.92 -4.26 3.34
C ALA A 19 -7.32 -3.04 4.18
N GLN A 20 -7.36 -1.84 3.57
CA GLN A 20 -7.76 -0.60 4.23
C GLN A 20 -9.25 -0.60 4.59
N LEU A 21 -10.12 -1.05 3.68
CA LEU A 21 -11.55 -1.18 3.95
C LEU A 21 -11.81 -2.16 5.10
N TRP A 22 -11.12 -3.29 5.10
CA TRP A 22 -11.20 -4.25 6.20
C TRP A 22 -10.76 -3.66 7.53
N HIS A 23 -9.63 -2.92 7.55
CA HIS A 23 -9.13 -2.23 8.74
C HIS A 23 -10.13 -1.20 9.25
N HIS A 24 -10.65 -0.36 8.35
CA HIS A 24 -11.65 0.65 8.67
C HIS A 24 -12.92 0.01 9.27
N ASN A 25 -13.46 -1.01 8.62
CA ASN A 25 -14.68 -1.69 9.09
C ASN A 25 -14.49 -2.27 10.48
N PHE A 26 -13.34 -2.90 10.75
CA PHE A 26 -13.04 -3.44 12.08
C PHE A 26 -13.01 -2.33 13.14
N TRP A 27 -12.27 -1.24 12.91
CA TRP A 27 -12.12 -0.18 13.90
C TRP A 27 -13.39 0.64 14.08
N SER A 28 -14.15 0.90 13.01
CA SER A 28 -15.45 1.54 13.10
C SER A 28 -16.41 0.72 13.98
N ALA A 29 -16.48 -0.60 13.77
CA ALA A 29 -17.30 -1.47 14.60
C ALA A 29 -16.81 -1.57 16.05
N ASN A 30 -15.49 -1.72 16.26
CA ASN A 30 -14.89 -1.78 17.60
C ASN A 30 -15.12 -0.49 18.39
N ASN A 31 -14.99 0.67 17.75
CA ASN A 31 -15.19 1.97 18.38
C ASN A 31 -16.66 2.19 18.73
N ALA A 32 -17.59 1.82 17.84
CA ALA A 32 -19.02 1.88 18.13
C ALA A 32 -19.39 0.99 19.33
N HIS A 33 -18.85 -0.23 19.36
CA HIS A 33 -19.03 -1.16 20.48
C HIS A 33 -18.46 -0.58 21.79
N PHE A 34 -17.25 -0.01 21.76
CA PHE A 34 -16.63 0.62 22.93
C PHE A 34 -17.50 1.76 23.48
N GLN A 35 -17.96 2.68 22.62
CA GLN A 35 -18.79 3.81 23.04
C GLN A 35 -20.10 3.35 23.67
N LYS A 36 -20.74 2.33 23.07
CA LYS A 36 -21.94 1.72 23.62
C LYS A 36 -21.70 1.12 25.00
N SER A 37 -20.67 0.27 25.15
CA SER A 37 -20.35 -0.36 26.44
C SER A 37 -19.99 0.66 27.53
N LYS A 38 -19.29 1.74 27.15
CA LYS A 38 -18.94 2.83 28.08
C LYS A 38 -20.20 3.54 28.58
N LEU A 39 -21.13 3.87 27.68
CA LEU A 39 -22.38 4.51 28.03
C LEU A 39 -23.23 3.62 28.94
N GLU A 40 -23.35 2.33 28.64
CA GLU A 40 -24.06 1.35 29.46
C GLU A 40 -23.47 1.28 30.87
N TYR A 41 -22.14 1.28 30.99
CA TYR A 41 -21.45 1.31 32.27
C TYR A 41 -21.75 2.59 33.05
N GLU A 42 -21.62 3.76 32.42
CA GLU A 42 -21.91 5.06 33.05
C GLU A 42 -23.38 5.14 33.53
N GLN A 43 -24.33 4.64 32.74
CA GLN A 43 -25.75 4.56 33.12
C GLN A 43 -25.99 3.61 34.30
N SER A 44 -25.27 2.49 34.37
CA SER A 44 -25.39 1.56 35.50
C SER A 44 -24.95 2.21 36.81
N ILE A 45 -23.84 2.97 36.80
CA ILE A 45 -23.35 3.71 37.96
C ILE A 45 -24.33 4.81 38.37
N GLN A 46 -24.86 5.55 37.39
CA GLN A 46 -25.87 6.58 37.64
C GLN A 46 -27.13 6.00 38.28
N THR A 47 -27.57 4.81 37.86
CA THR A 47 -28.77 4.15 38.40
C THR A 47 -28.53 3.61 39.81
N LEU A 48 -27.36 3.00 40.07
CA LEU A 48 -27.03 2.39 41.35
C LEU A 48 -26.65 3.40 42.44
N HIS A 49 -25.97 4.48 42.06
CA HIS A 49 -25.35 5.41 43.00
C HIS A 49 -25.86 6.85 42.87
N SER A 50 -26.75 7.13 41.92
CA SER A 50 -27.30 8.48 41.66
C SER A 50 -26.23 9.56 41.44
N ARG A 51 -25.06 9.15 40.91
CA ARG A 51 -23.93 10.02 40.58
C ARG A 51 -23.24 9.55 39.30
N PRO A 52 -22.48 10.43 38.62
CA PRO A 52 -21.64 10.01 37.50
C PRO A 52 -20.53 9.05 37.95
N ALA A 53 -20.00 8.29 36.98
CA ALA A 53 -18.84 7.43 37.19
C ALA A 53 -17.59 8.25 37.55
N THR A 54 -16.88 7.79 38.58
CA THR A 54 -15.58 8.37 38.97
C THR A 54 -14.50 7.94 37.99
N PRO A 55 -13.35 8.64 37.95
CA PRO A 55 -12.21 8.21 37.14
C PRO A 55 -11.69 6.80 37.49
N SER A 56 -11.76 6.39 38.76
CA SER A 56 -11.33 5.06 39.20
C SER A 56 -12.24 3.97 38.63
N GLU A 57 -13.55 4.18 38.68
CA GLU A 57 -14.55 3.25 38.11
C GLU A 57 -14.41 3.17 36.58
N LEU A 58 -14.22 4.31 35.92
CA LEU A 58 -13.94 4.31 34.48
C LEU A 58 -12.64 3.56 34.17
N SER A 59 -11.60 3.71 34.98
CA SER A 59 -10.33 2.97 34.80
C SER A 59 -10.52 1.46 34.93
N GLU A 60 -11.34 1.02 35.90
CA GLU A 60 -11.70 -0.39 36.05
C GLU A 60 -12.52 -0.92 34.88
N PHE A 61 -13.49 -0.13 34.41
CA PHE A 61 -14.23 -0.41 33.17
C PHE A 61 -13.28 -0.57 31.98
N TYR A 62 -12.34 0.37 31.79
CA TYR A 62 -11.37 0.33 30.71
C TYR A 62 -10.55 -0.97 30.74
N ARG A 63 -10.00 -1.33 31.91
CA ARG A 63 -9.26 -2.58 32.08
C ARG A 63 -10.12 -3.79 31.70
N THR A 64 -11.33 -3.87 32.25
CA THR A 64 -12.25 -4.99 32.02
C THR A 64 -12.65 -5.10 30.54
N TYR A 65 -12.92 -3.98 29.89
CA TYR A 65 -13.24 -3.92 28.45
C TYR A 65 -12.07 -4.43 27.59
N LEU A 66 -10.85 -4.02 27.92
CA LEU A 66 -9.64 -4.45 27.20
C LEU A 66 -9.37 -5.94 27.40
N ASP A 67 -9.51 -6.45 28.62
CA ASP A 67 -9.37 -7.87 28.93
C ASP A 67 -10.39 -8.71 28.15
N ALA A 68 -11.65 -8.28 28.14
CA ALA A 68 -12.71 -8.94 27.37
C ALA A 68 -12.50 -8.85 25.85
N SER A 69 -11.87 -7.78 25.36
CA SER A 69 -11.59 -7.58 23.94
C SER A 69 -10.31 -8.25 23.46
N ARG A 70 -9.51 -8.82 24.36
CA ARG A 70 -8.15 -9.30 24.07
C ARG A 70 -8.09 -10.31 22.93
N THR A 71 -8.96 -11.32 22.93
CA THR A 71 -8.99 -12.35 21.88
C THR A 71 -9.35 -11.75 20.52
N ARG A 72 -10.35 -10.86 20.47
CA ARG A 72 -10.78 -10.17 19.25
C ARG A 72 -9.66 -9.30 18.67
N HIS A 73 -8.94 -8.57 19.53
CA HIS A 73 -7.80 -7.74 19.10
C HIS A 73 -6.59 -8.58 18.68
N ALA A 74 -6.34 -9.72 19.34
CA ALA A 74 -5.29 -10.65 18.93
C ALA A 74 -5.57 -11.25 17.54
N ASP A 75 -6.81 -11.69 17.29
CA ASP A 75 -7.20 -12.18 15.96
C ASP A 75 -7.11 -11.09 14.90
N TYR A 76 -7.61 -9.89 15.19
CA TYR A 76 -7.45 -8.74 14.32
C TYR A 76 -5.98 -8.48 13.98
N ASN A 77 -5.09 -8.42 14.97
CA ASN A 77 -3.66 -8.15 14.74
C ASN A 77 -3.04 -9.24 13.87
N ARG A 78 -3.36 -10.51 14.13
CA ARG A 78 -2.90 -11.63 13.31
C ARG A 78 -3.35 -11.49 11.85
N GLN A 79 -4.61 -11.16 11.62
CA GLN A 79 -5.13 -10.95 10.26
C GLN A 79 -4.51 -9.72 9.60
N TRP A 80 -4.32 -8.64 10.35
CA TRP A 80 -3.71 -7.40 9.86
C TRP A 80 -2.27 -7.64 9.41
N TRP A 81 -1.48 -8.35 10.22
CA TRP A 81 -0.13 -8.77 9.84
C TRP A 81 -0.13 -9.63 8.59
N LYS A 82 -1.01 -10.64 8.50
CA LYS A 82 -1.12 -11.49 7.31
C LYS A 82 -1.40 -10.68 6.05
N LYS A 83 -2.32 -9.71 6.12
CA LYS A 83 -2.66 -8.82 5.00
C LYS A 83 -1.46 -7.95 4.60
N ASN A 84 -0.81 -7.29 5.56
CA ASN A 84 0.34 -6.42 5.27
C ASN A 84 1.54 -7.17 4.71
N VAL A 85 1.87 -8.35 5.24
CA VAL A 85 2.94 -9.19 4.69
C VAL A 85 2.62 -9.62 3.26
N SER A 86 1.35 -9.95 2.98
CA SER A 86 0.92 -10.30 1.62
C SER A 86 1.03 -9.10 0.65
N LEU A 87 0.72 -7.88 1.12
CA LEU A 87 0.88 -6.65 0.34
C LEU A 87 2.32 -6.38 -0.09
N LEU A 88 3.31 -6.75 0.71
CA LEU A 88 4.73 -6.65 0.31
C LEU A 88 5.01 -7.49 -0.93
N GLY A 89 4.41 -8.68 -1.04
CA GLY A 89 4.54 -9.53 -2.22
C GLY A 89 3.92 -8.91 -3.48
N PHE A 90 2.74 -8.31 -3.36
CA PHE A 90 2.10 -7.60 -4.47
C PHE A 90 2.89 -6.34 -4.89
N ALA A 91 3.36 -5.57 -3.91
CA ALA A 91 4.22 -4.41 -4.15
C ALA A 91 5.49 -4.81 -4.90
N ALA A 92 6.19 -5.85 -4.43
CA ALA A 92 7.39 -6.35 -5.08
C ALA A 92 7.14 -6.78 -6.53
N LYS A 93 6.04 -7.48 -6.80
CA LYS A 93 5.66 -7.88 -8.18
C LYS A 93 5.37 -6.67 -9.08
N ALA A 94 4.69 -5.65 -8.56
CA ALA A 94 4.37 -4.44 -9.29
C ALA A 94 5.64 -3.63 -9.60
N GLU A 95 6.50 -3.42 -8.59
CA GLU A 95 7.78 -2.71 -8.77
C GLU A 95 8.74 -3.44 -9.70
N TRP A 96 8.81 -4.77 -9.62
CA TRP A 96 9.59 -5.57 -10.56
C TRP A 96 9.11 -5.38 -12.00
N ALA A 97 7.80 -5.42 -12.22
CA ALA A 97 7.22 -5.21 -13.55
C ALA A 97 7.43 -3.77 -14.07
N ARG A 98 7.44 -2.79 -13.17
CA ARG A 98 7.78 -1.39 -13.49
C ARG A 98 9.25 -1.28 -13.89
N ALA A 99 10.16 -1.89 -13.12
CA ALA A 99 11.59 -1.89 -13.42
C ALA A 99 11.91 -2.55 -14.76
N GLN A 100 11.30 -3.72 -15.05
CA GLN A 100 11.46 -4.40 -16.35
C GLN A 100 11.01 -3.52 -17.53
N ARG A 101 9.91 -2.78 -17.37
CA ARG A 101 9.42 -1.85 -18.40
C ARG A 101 10.41 -0.72 -18.66
N VAL A 102 10.86 -0.04 -17.59
CA VAL A 102 11.79 1.09 -17.70
C VAL A 102 13.13 0.67 -18.29
N LEU A 103 13.65 -0.49 -17.87
CA LEU A 103 14.89 -1.07 -18.42
C LEU A 103 14.74 -1.43 -19.90
N GLY A 104 13.62 -2.02 -20.31
CA GLY A 104 13.34 -2.32 -21.71
C GLY A 104 13.25 -1.05 -22.58
N GLU A 105 12.57 -0.01 -22.08
CA GLU A 105 12.45 1.29 -22.77
C GLU A 105 13.82 1.96 -22.94
N THR A 106 14.64 1.97 -21.89
CA THR A 106 15.99 2.55 -21.96
C THR A 106 16.89 1.74 -22.88
N VAL A 107 17.00 0.42 -22.71
CA VAL A 107 17.84 -0.45 -23.56
C VAL A 107 17.41 -0.36 -25.03
N GLY A 108 16.10 -0.31 -25.31
CA GLY A 108 15.58 -0.08 -26.66
C GLY A 108 16.00 1.28 -27.23
N SER A 109 15.93 2.35 -26.43
CA SER A 109 16.41 3.69 -26.82
C SER A 109 17.91 3.70 -27.11
N TRP A 110 18.73 3.07 -26.25
CA TRP A 110 20.18 2.95 -26.45
C TRP A 110 20.52 2.20 -27.74
N HIS A 111 19.81 1.09 -28.03
CA HIS A 111 20.01 0.34 -29.27
C HIS A 111 19.58 1.12 -30.52
N LEU A 112 18.47 1.87 -30.46
CA LEU A 112 18.05 2.74 -31.56
C LEU A 112 19.07 3.84 -31.80
N GLU A 113 19.53 4.53 -30.76
CA GLU A 113 20.55 5.56 -30.87
C GLU A 113 21.88 5.01 -31.42
N SER A 114 22.34 3.85 -30.93
CA SER A 114 23.58 3.25 -31.42
C SER A 114 23.47 2.86 -32.88
N THR A 115 22.32 2.30 -33.28
CA THR A 115 22.07 1.90 -34.67
C THR A 115 22.02 3.12 -35.58
N ILE A 116 21.28 4.18 -35.20
CA ILE A 116 21.20 5.44 -35.95
C ILE A 116 22.58 6.09 -36.07
N LYS A 117 23.35 6.18 -34.98
CA LYS A 117 24.73 6.71 -34.99
C LYS A 117 25.64 5.87 -35.89
N SER A 118 25.53 4.55 -35.88
CA SER A 118 26.35 3.66 -36.71
C SER A 118 26.02 3.73 -38.21
N VAL A 119 24.76 3.99 -38.57
CA VAL A 119 24.32 4.18 -39.95
C VAL A 119 24.69 5.58 -40.46
N LEU A 120 24.59 6.60 -39.61
CA LEU A 120 24.93 7.99 -39.97
C LEU A 120 26.43 8.24 -40.08
N LEU A 121 27.27 7.52 -39.31
CA LEU A 121 28.72 7.74 -39.26
C LEU A 121 29.47 6.77 -40.18
N ILE A 122 30.17 7.31 -41.19
CA ILE A 122 31.09 6.52 -42.03
C ILE A 122 32.51 6.62 -41.44
N PRO A 123 33.25 5.50 -41.29
CA PRO A 123 34.65 5.53 -40.90
C PRO A 123 35.51 6.22 -41.98
N GLN A 124 36.28 7.24 -41.62
CA GLN A 124 37.18 7.98 -42.53
C GLN A 124 38.62 7.90 -42.02
N GLY A 125 39.34 6.84 -42.40
CA GLY A 125 40.78 6.71 -42.20
C GLY A 125 41.26 6.92 -40.75
N ARG A 126 42.57 7.15 -40.56
CA ARG A 126 43.22 7.04 -39.24
C ARG A 126 42.84 8.10 -38.19
N ARG A 127 42.00 9.11 -38.47
CA ARG A 127 41.70 10.19 -37.50
C ARG A 127 40.31 10.86 -37.62
N GLY A 128 39.22 10.15 -37.97
CA GLY A 128 37.87 10.74 -37.76
C GLY A 128 36.68 10.03 -38.40
N PHE A 129 35.48 10.35 -37.91
CA PHE A 129 34.19 9.94 -38.47
C PHE A 129 33.48 11.16 -39.09
N ARG A 130 32.80 10.99 -40.23
CA ARG A 130 31.90 12.02 -40.81
C ARG A 130 30.45 11.57 -40.66
N ALA A 131 29.58 12.47 -40.21
CA ALA A 131 28.13 12.27 -40.23
C ALA A 131 27.58 12.48 -41.66
N HIS A 132 26.60 11.67 -42.07
CA HIS A 132 25.86 11.88 -43.33
C HIS A 132 25.25 13.28 -43.35
N GLY A 133 25.65 14.09 -44.34
CA GLY A 133 25.09 15.41 -44.57
C GLY A 133 23.67 15.30 -45.09
N ILE A 134 22.69 15.45 -44.20
CA ILE A 134 21.31 15.74 -44.60
C ILE A 134 21.14 17.25 -44.56
N THR A 135 21.22 17.91 -45.72
CA THR A 135 20.63 19.24 -45.89
C THR A 135 19.13 19.05 -46.04
N VAL A 136 18.36 19.34 -45.00
CA VAL A 136 16.91 19.49 -45.11
C VAL A 136 16.65 20.83 -45.79
N ARG A 137 15.91 20.81 -46.90
CA ARG A 137 15.38 21.99 -47.59
C ARG A 137 13.98 22.29 -47.09
#